data_AF-W0PFW4-F1
#
_entry.id   AF-W0PFW4-F1
#
_cell.length_a   1.000
_cell.length_b   1.000
_cell.length_c   1.000
_cell.angle_alpha   90.00
_cell.angle_beta   90.00
_cell.angle_gamma   90.00
#
_symmetry.space_group_name_H-M   'P 1'
#
loop_
_entity.id
_entity.type
_entity.pdbx_description
1 polymer ?
#
loop_
_entity_poly.entity_id
_entity_poly.type
_entity_poly.pdbx_seq_one_letter_code
_entity_poly.pdbx_strand_id
1 'polypeptide(L)'
;MRIHLTNTGAVTVLDAAEFRRLDVLVDPQPPEKLELAIRKIGRREDSDHIRLSPAVLRYLCGRAGEAEWESGFAGMLAYAAKVGWVDEQGDVRVHIECNEIDEVVTEVEFKAAMRALPAGISAVTTGSGDGVAGLIVSSLTSISAEPPLVGFFIDERSSIVPALLANNRFVANVLGEEHKEVLSTFLCEKQGPARFSKGNWRQGLHDQPVLNDALATVECDIVNTQALGTHRMIVGKIRRSVSRQASPMINFNAGMHRLEPLPG
;
A
#
# COMPACT_ATOMS: atom_id res chain seq x y z
N MET A 1 7.61 20.78 15.60
CA MET A 1 7.41 19.37 15.25
C MET A 1 5.92 19.13 15.21
N ARG A 2 5.42 18.53 14.14
CA ARG A 2 3.99 18.32 13.95
C ARG A 2 3.76 16.92 13.42
N ILE A 3 2.86 16.16 14.02
CA ILE A 3 2.44 14.87 13.47
C ILE A 3 1.28 15.13 12.54
N HIS A 4 1.33 14.61 11.32
CA HIS A 4 0.24 14.70 10.36
C HIS A 4 -0.43 13.34 10.20
N LEU A 5 -1.71 13.28 10.60
CA LEU A 5 -2.59 12.13 10.43
C LEU A 5 -3.43 12.34 9.17
N THR A 6 -3.00 11.72 8.08
CA THR A 6 -3.68 11.89 6.79
C THR A 6 -4.94 11.04 6.69
N ASN A 7 -5.91 11.47 5.88
CA ASN A 7 -7.13 10.71 5.61
C ASN A 7 -6.88 9.39 4.81
N THR A 8 -5.67 9.24 4.27
CA THR A 8 -5.16 8.00 3.65
C THR A 8 -4.68 6.97 4.68
N GLY A 9 -4.56 7.36 5.94
CA GLY A 9 -4.07 6.52 7.05
C GLY A 9 -2.56 6.55 7.24
N ALA A 10 -1.83 7.36 6.46
CA ALA A 10 -0.42 7.63 6.69
C ALA A 10 -0.22 8.56 7.90
N VAL A 11 0.86 8.29 8.65
CA VAL A 11 1.32 9.09 9.78
C VAL A 11 2.70 9.62 9.43
N THR A 12 2.85 10.93 9.35
CA THR A 12 4.13 11.58 9.03
C THR A 12 4.50 12.59 10.12
N VAL A 13 5.79 12.89 10.24
CA VAL A 13 6.29 13.96 11.12
C VAL A 13 6.83 15.09 10.25
N LEU A 14 6.24 16.26 10.40
CA LEU A 14 6.68 17.51 9.81
C LEU A 14 7.59 18.24 10.80
N ASP A 15 8.66 18.85 10.30
CA ASP A 15 9.63 19.61 11.09
C ASP A 15 10.15 18.84 12.31
N ALA A 16 10.69 17.64 12.07
CA ALA A 16 11.14 16.71 13.11
C ALA A 16 12.27 17.25 14.02
N ALA A 17 12.87 18.39 13.70
CA ALA A 17 13.90 19.07 14.52
C ALA A 17 13.39 20.35 15.21
N GLU A 18 12.11 20.69 15.07
CA GLU A 18 11.51 21.86 15.72
C GLU A 18 10.90 21.46 17.07
N PHE A 19 11.48 21.90 18.17
CA PHE A 19 11.10 21.49 19.53
C PHE A 19 10.25 22.52 20.29
N ARG A 20 9.96 23.69 19.69
CA ARG A 20 9.17 24.76 20.31
C ARG A 20 7.66 24.57 20.21
N ARG A 21 7.23 23.66 19.33
CA ARG A 21 5.82 23.34 19.07
C ARG A 21 5.68 21.84 18.87
N LEU A 22 4.66 21.26 19.50
CA LEU A 22 4.24 19.88 19.29
C LEU A 22 2.71 19.83 19.20
N ASP A 23 2.20 19.49 18.01
CA ASP A 23 0.78 19.37 17.72
C ASP A 23 0.51 18.30 16.67
N VAL A 24 -0.77 17.95 16.52
CA VAL A 24 -1.23 16.93 15.57
C VAL A 24 -2.15 17.58 14.55
N LEU A 25 -1.72 17.62 13.30
CA LEU A 25 -2.55 17.99 12.17
C LEU A 25 -3.36 16.79 11.70
N VAL A 26 -4.66 16.96 11.50
CA VAL A 26 -5.58 15.91 11.10
C VAL A 26 -6.32 16.32 9.84
N ASP A 27 -6.22 15.52 8.78
CA ASP A 27 -7.05 15.74 7.58
C ASP A 27 -8.53 15.39 7.86
N PRO A 28 -9.50 16.05 7.21
CA PRO A 28 -10.91 15.73 7.32
C PRO A 28 -11.17 14.24 7.03
N GLN A 29 -11.69 13.53 8.04
CA GLN A 29 -11.97 12.10 7.92
C GLN A 29 -13.07 11.64 8.90
N PRO A 30 -13.76 10.52 8.62
CA PRO A 30 -14.76 9.95 9.53
C PRO A 30 -14.18 9.69 10.93
N PRO A 31 -14.96 9.89 12.01
CA PRO A 31 -14.50 9.71 13.39
C PRO A 31 -13.86 8.34 13.66
N GLU A 32 -14.38 7.28 13.04
CA GLU A 32 -13.84 5.92 13.18
C GLU A 32 -12.42 5.77 12.60
N LYS A 33 -12.15 6.42 11.45
CA LYS A 33 -10.80 6.43 10.85
C LYS A 33 -9.83 7.26 11.68
N LEU A 34 -10.30 8.40 12.19
CA LEU A 34 -9.50 9.25 13.07
C LEU A 34 -9.07 8.49 14.34
N GLU A 35 -9.99 7.77 14.97
CA GLU A 35 -9.70 6.98 16.17
C GLU A 35 -8.65 5.89 15.88
N LEU A 36 -8.75 5.20 14.74
CA LEU A 36 -7.75 4.23 14.30
C LEU A 36 -6.38 4.87 14.03
N ALA A 37 -6.35 6.09 13.47
CA ALA A 37 -5.11 6.82 13.22
C ALA A 37 -4.45 7.28 14.52
N ILE A 38 -5.24 7.79 15.47
CA ILE A 38 -4.77 8.23 16.79
C ILE A 38 -4.12 7.07 17.56
N ARG A 39 -4.72 5.87 17.51
CA ARG A 39 -4.16 4.66 18.14
C ARG A 39 -2.76 4.28 17.66
N LYS A 40 -2.34 4.74 16.48
CA LYS A 40 -0.98 4.51 15.96
C LYS A 40 0.07 5.35 16.69
N ILE A 41 -0.32 6.44 17.33
CA ILE A 41 0.58 7.43 17.95
C ILE A 41 0.34 7.62 19.45
N GLY A 42 -0.81 7.20 19.96
CA GLY A 42 -1.20 7.39 21.35
C GLY A 42 -2.67 7.07 21.58
N ARG A 43 -3.36 7.92 22.34
CA ARG A 43 -4.79 7.74 22.67
C ARG A 43 -5.53 9.07 22.75
N ARG A 44 -6.83 9.05 22.49
CA ARG A 44 -7.70 10.23 22.62
C ARG A 44 -7.83 10.63 24.10
N GLU A 45 -7.74 11.92 24.39
CA GLU A 45 -8.01 12.46 25.74
C GLU A 45 -9.38 13.15 25.79
N ASP A 46 -9.60 14.10 24.88
CA ASP A 46 -10.85 14.86 24.75
C ASP A 46 -11.05 15.26 23.28
N SER A 47 -11.97 16.19 22.97
CA SER A 47 -12.28 16.65 21.60
C SER A 47 -11.10 17.30 20.88
N ASP A 48 -10.17 17.90 21.62
CA ASP A 48 -9.14 18.77 21.06
C ASP A 48 -7.73 18.30 21.40
N HIS A 49 -7.60 17.20 22.16
CA HIS A 49 -6.32 16.70 22.63
C HIS A 49 -6.18 15.19 22.47
N ILE A 50 -4.93 14.76 22.26
CA ILE A 50 -4.51 13.37 22.46
C ILE A 50 -3.38 13.29 23.47
N ARG A 51 -3.22 12.11 24.05
CA ARG A 51 -2.04 11.69 24.79
C ARG A 51 -1.14 10.93 23.84
N LEU A 52 -0.04 11.56 23.46
CA LEU A 52 0.94 11.07 22.50
C LEU A 52 2.06 10.32 23.22
N SER A 53 2.45 9.15 22.72
CA SER A 53 3.57 8.40 23.26
C SER A 53 4.91 8.96 22.78
N PRO A 54 5.81 9.43 23.66
CA PRO A 54 7.13 9.92 23.25
C PRO A 54 7.98 8.84 22.55
N ALA A 55 7.80 7.56 22.92
CA ALA A 55 8.49 6.45 22.28
C ALA A 55 8.08 6.31 20.81
N VAL A 56 6.78 6.43 20.52
CA VAL A 56 6.27 6.40 19.13
C VAL A 56 6.75 7.61 18.36
N LEU A 57 6.68 8.81 18.96
CA LEU A 57 7.17 10.03 18.32
C LEU A 57 8.66 9.94 17.97
N ARG A 58 9.49 9.44 18.90
CA ARG A 58 10.92 9.20 18.68
C ARG A 58 11.18 8.23 17.54
N TYR A 59 10.39 7.15 17.47
CA TYR A 59 10.46 6.18 16.38
C TYR A 59 10.09 6.80 15.03
N LEU A 60 8.98 7.55 14.96
CA LEU A 60 8.48 8.17 13.73
C LEU A 60 9.44 9.23 13.16
N CYS A 61 10.16 9.95 14.03
CA CYS A 61 11.16 10.93 13.59
C CYS A 61 12.35 10.27 12.87
N GLY A 62 12.67 9.00 13.17
CA GLY A 62 13.79 8.30 12.53
C GLY A 62 15.19 8.83 12.89
N ARG A 63 15.30 9.70 13.90
CA ARG A 63 16.56 10.37 14.33
C ARG A 63 17.08 9.88 15.68
N ALA A 64 16.57 8.74 16.14
CA ALA A 64 17.00 8.17 17.42
C ALA A 64 18.51 7.89 17.41
N GLY A 65 19.22 8.39 18.42
CA GLY A 65 20.67 8.26 18.54
C GLY A 65 21.49 9.45 18.02
N GLU A 66 20.89 10.44 17.36
CA GLU A 66 21.56 11.70 17.05
C GLU A 66 21.65 12.59 18.30
N ALA A 67 22.85 12.81 18.84
CA ALA A 67 23.03 13.44 20.16
C ALA A 67 22.35 14.81 20.31
N GLU A 68 22.45 15.68 19.30
CA GLU A 68 21.81 17.01 19.31
C GLU A 68 20.29 16.90 19.31
N TRP A 69 19.74 16.00 18.48
CA TRP A 69 18.32 15.74 18.39
C TRP A 69 17.77 15.20 19.71
N GLU A 70 18.49 14.26 20.33
CA GLU A 70 18.11 13.66 21.61
C GLU A 70 18.09 14.68 22.75
N SER A 71 19.06 15.59 22.77
CA SER A 71 19.09 16.69 23.73
C SER A 71 17.89 17.63 23.54
N GLY A 72 17.57 17.99 22.30
CA GLY A 72 16.41 18.84 21.98
C GLY A 72 15.08 18.16 22.36
N PHE A 73 14.95 16.87 22.03
CA PHE A 73 13.78 16.07 22.34
C PHE A 73 13.57 15.91 23.85
N ALA A 74 14.63 15.60 24.60
CA ALA A 74 14.59 15.54 26.07
C ALA A 74 14.21 16.90 26.68
N GLY A 75 14.72 18.01 26.14
CA GLY A 75 14.37 19.36 26.56
C GLY A 75 12.88 19.67 26.36
N MET A 76 12.32 19.29 25.22
CA MET A 76 10.89 19.43 24.92
C MET A 76 10.02 18.64 25.92
N LEU A 77 10.38 17.38 26.19
CA LEU A 77 9.66 16.54 27.16
C LEU A 77 9.76 17.08 28.59
N ALA A 78 10.94 17.57 28.98
CA ALA A 78 11.14 18.18 30.30
C ALA A 78 10.30 19.46 30.47
N TYR A 79 10.19 20.28 29.42
CA TYR A 79 9.29 21.42 29.41
C TYR A 79 7.82 20.99 29.55
N ALA A 80 7.37 20.00 28.76
CA ALA A 80 6.01 19.48 28.83
C ALA A 80 5.68 18.93 30.23
N ALA A 81 6.60 18.22 30.86
CA ALA A 81 6.43 17.72 32.23
C ALA A 81 6.32 18.88 33.24
N LYS A 82 7.17 19.90 33.11
CA LYS A 82 7.15 21.09 33.98
C LYS A 82 5.82 21.83 33.95
N VAL A 83 5.15 21.88 32.79
CA VAL A 83 3.85 22.54 32.63
C VAL A 83 2.65 21.60 32.85
N GLY A 84 2.89 20.36 33.27
CA GLY A 84 1.84 19.39 33.59
C GLY A 84 1.16 18.74 32.38
N TRP A 85 1.81 18.77 31.21
CA TRP A 85 1.30 18.11 30.00
C TRP A 85 1.67 16.64 29.91
N VAL A 86 2.51 16.12 30.81
CA VAL A 86 2.90 14.71 30.85
C VAL A 86 2.09 13.99 31.92
N ASP A 87 1.49 12.86 31.58
CA ASP A 87 0.75 12.03 32.54
C ASP A 87 1.64 11.02 33.27
N GLU A 88 1.04 10.17 34.11
CA GLU A 88 1.72 9.11 34.87
C GLU A 88 2.39 8.05 33.97
N GLN A 89 1.92 7.88 32.73
CA GLN A 89 2.46 6.93 31.76
C GLN A 89 3.62 7.55 30.95
N GLY A 90 3.87 8.85 31.13
CA GLY A 90 4.85 9.60 30.35
C GLY A 90 4.31 10.10 29.01
N ASP A 91 3.00 9.98 28.75
CA ASP A 91 2.40 10.44 27.52
C ASP A 91 2.13 11.95 27.57
N VAL A 92 2.45 12.61 26.46
CA VAL A 92 2.40 14.07 26.32
C VAL A 92 1.04 14.48 25.75
N ARG A 93 0.36 15.39 26.44
CA ARG A 93 -0.84 16.06 25.94
C ARG A 93 -0.48 16.99 24.80
N VAL A 94 -1.09 16.76 23.64
CA VAL A 94 -0.88 17.57 22.44
C VAL A 94 -2.23 17.95 21.82
N HIS A 95 -2.28 19.15 21.25
CA HIS A 95 -3.49 19.67 20.62
C HIS A 95 -3.68 19.09 19.20
N ILE A 96 -4.93 18.87 18.82
CA ILE A 96 -5.33 18.50 17.47
C ILE A 96 -5.79 19.74 16.71
N GLU A 97 -5.15 19.96 15.57
CA GLU A 97 -5.55 20.96 14.59
C GLU A 97 -6.17 20.21 13.39
N CYS A 98 -7.45 20.47 13.11
CA CYS A 98 -8.08 19.93 11.91
C CYS A 98 -7.68 20.78 10.71
N ASN A 99 -7.20 20.15 9.64
CA ASN A 99 -6.94 20.85 8.39
C ASN A 99 -8.29 21.29 7.78
N GLU A 100 -8.47 22.60 7.55
CA GLU A 100 -9.68 23.16 6.96
C GLU A 100 -9.74 23.00 5.43
N ILE A 101 -8.60 22.74 4.79
CA ILE A 101 -8.47 22.66 3.33
C ILE A 101 -7.77 21.35 2.95
N ASP A 102 -8.56 20.36 2.55
CA ASP A 102 -8.10 19.17 1.83
C ASP A 102 -8.85 19.10 0.50
N GLU A 103 -8.57 20.07 -0.38
CA GLU A 103 -9.16 20.12 -1.71
C GLU A 103 -8.64 18.97 -2.56
N VAL A 104 -9.47 17.94 -2.72
CA VAL A 104 -9.21 16.80 -3.59
C VAL A 104 -10.14 16.83 -4.80
N VAL A 105 -9.66 16.32 -5.93
CA VAL A 105 -10.49 16.14 -7.13
C VAL A 105 -11.64 15.17 -6.85
N THR A 106 -12.73 15.30 -7.60
CA THR A 106 -13.86 14.37 -7.51
C THR A 106 -13.47 12.96 -7.99
N GLU A 107 -14.23 11.95 -7.57
CA GLU A 107 -14.03 10.57 -8.04
C GLU A 107 -14.12 10.46 -9.58
N VAL A 108 -14.98 11.28 -10.20
CA VAL A 108 -15.14 11.33 -11.66
C VAL A 108 -13.89 11.87 -12.34
N GLU A 109 -13.32 12.97 -11.84
CA GLU A 109 -12.08 13.56 -12.35
C GLU A 109 -10.90 12.60 -12.17
N PHE A 110 -10.78 11.98 -10.99
CA PHE A 110 -9.76 10.96 -10.74
C PHE A 110 -9.86 9.80 -11.75
N LYS A 111 -11.06 9.23 -11.92
CA LYS A 111 -11.28 8.12 -12.87
C LYS A 111 -10.99 8.54 -14.31
N ALA A 112 -11.33 9.76 -14.70
CA ALA A 112 -11.03 10.29 -16.03
C ALA A 112 -9.51 10.38 -16.25
N ALA A 113 -8.76 10.93 -15.29
CA ALA A 113 -7.30 11.00 -15.35
C ALA A 113 -6.67 9.60 -15.42
N MET A 114 -7.11 8.66 -14.59
CA MET A 114 -6.56 7.30 -14.55
C MET A 114 -6.88 6.49 -15.82
N ARG A 115 -8.01 6.74 -16.48
CA ARG A 115 -8.33 6.13 -17.77
C ARG A 115 -7.39 6.56 -18.89
N ALA A 116 -6.79 7.74 -18.78
CA ALA A 116 -5.80 8.25 -19.72
C ALA A 116 -4.38 7.68 -19.48
N LEU A 117 -4.16 6.94 -18.40
CA LEU A 117 -2.89 6.27 -18.11
C LEU A 117 -2.92 4.83 -18.64
N PRO A 118 -2.23 4.52 -19.76
CA PRO A 118 -2.13 3.15 -20.24
C PRO A 118 -1.35 2.29 -19.26
N ALA A 119 -1.81 1.06 -19.03
CA ALA A 119 -1.16 0.14 -18.10
C ALA A 119 -1.15 -1.29 -18.66
N GLY A 120 -0.08 -2.02 -18.40
CA GLY A 120 -0.04 -3.46 -18.66
C GLY A 120 -1.02 -4.21 -17.76
N ILE A 121 -1.54 -5.33 -18.24
CA ILE A 121 -2.45 -6.19 -17.47
C ILE A 121 -1.66 -7.36 -16.90
N SER A 122 -1.87 -7.68 -15.63
CA SER A 122 -1.25 -8.84 -14.97
C SER A 122 -2.25 -9.65 -14.18
N ALA A 123 -2.15 -10.98 -14.26
CA ALA A 123 -2.83 -11.89 -13.36
C ALA A 123 -1.94 -12.15 -12.14
N VAL A 124 -2.35 -11.65 -10.97
CA VAL A 124 -1.74 -11.99 -9.69
C VAL A 124 -2.40 -13.25 -9.17
N THR A 125 -1.60 -14.22 -8.75
CA THR A 125 -2.08 -15.53 -8.30
C THR A 125 -1.40 -15.93 -7.00
N THR A 126 -2.09 -16.70 -6.18
CA THR A 126 -1.56 -17.22 -4.92
C THR A 126 -2.25 -18.54 -4.54
N GLY A 127 -1.62 -19.30 -3.64
CA GLY A 127 -2.16 -20.56 -3.11
C GLY A 127 -2.03 -21.71 -4.10
N SER A 128 -2.68 -22.83 -3.80
CA SER A 128 -2.65 -24.06 -4.60
C SER A 128 -3.88 -24.92 -4.26
N GLY A 129 -4.20 -25.89 -5.13
CA GLY A 129 -5.35 -26.78 -4.93
C GLY A 129 -6.66 -26.00 -4.76
N ASP A 130 -7.47 -26.39 -3.78
CA ASP A 130 -8.76 -25.72 -3.50
C ASP A 130 -8.60 -24.29 -2.93
N GLY A 131 -7.43 -23.98 -2.34
CA GLY A 131 -7.10 -22.66 -1.79
C GLY A 131 -6.50 -21.69 -2.81
N VAL A 132 -6.49 -22.06 -4.09
CA VAL A 132 -5.95 -21.21 -5.16
C VAL A 132 -6.81 -19.97 -5.37
N ALA A 133 -6.17 -18.82 -5.51
CA ALA A 133 -6.84 -17.55 -5.73
C ALA A 133 -6.08 -16.69 -6.74
N GLY A 134 -6.79 -15.83 -7.44
CA GLY A 134 -6.20 -14.98 -8.47
C GLY A 134 -6.96 -13.68 -8.65
N LEU A 135 -6.34 -12.65 -9.19
CA LEU A 135 -6.99 -11.40 -9.58
C LEU A 135 -6.28 -10.76 -10.76
N ILE A 136 -6.97 -9.84 -11.43
CA ILE A 136 -6.39 -9.01 -12.48
C ILE A 136 -6.03 -7.65 -11.90
N VAL A 137 -4.80 -7.22 -12.12
CA VAL A 137 -4.32 -5.87 -11.76
C VAL A 137 -3.77 -5.17 -12.99
N SER A 138 -3.99 -3.86 -13.04
CA SER A 138 -3.28 -2.94 -13.93
C SER A 138 -2.33 -2.02 -13.16
N SER A 139 -2.08 -2.31 -11.87
CA SER A 139 -1.31 -1.48 -10.95
C SER A 139 0.08 -2.05 -10.64
N LEU A 140 0.47 -3.15 -11.31
CA LEU A 140 1.78 -3.78 -11.11
C LEU A 140 2.88 -2.83 -11.58
N THR A 141 3.85 -2.57 -10.71
CA THR A 141 4.98 -1.68 -11.01
C THR A 141 6.28 -2.16 -10.35
N SER A 142 7.41 -1.87 -10.98
CA SER A 142 8.75 -2.10 -10.41
C SER A 142 9.04 -1.12 -9.28
N ILE A 143 9.64 -1.60 -8.19
CA ILE A 143 9.99 -0.76 -7.01
C ILE A 143 11.50 -0.60 -6.87
N SER A 144 12.27 -1.69 -6.95
CA SER A 144 13.72 -1.65 -6.82
C SER A 144 14.38 -2.76 -7.61
N ALA A 145 15.61 -2.52 -8.08
CA ALA A 145 16.46 -3.55 -8.68
C ALA A 145 17.33 -4.27 -7.63
N GLU A 146 17.73 -3.58 -6.56
CA GLU A 146 18.58 -4.13 -5.50
C GLU A 146 18.06 -3.72 -4.11
N PRO A 147 17.43 -4.65 -3.34
CA PRO A 147 16.97 -5.97 -3.79
C PRO A 147 15.86 -5.87 -4.85
N PRO A 148 15.61 -6.92 -5.66
CA PRO A 148 14.59 -6.89 -6.70
C PRO A 148 13.18 -6.92 -6.09
N LEU A 149 12.46 -5.80 -6.19
CA LEU A 149 11.14 -5.59 -5.62
C LEU A 149 10.12 -5.16 -6.70
N VAL A 150 8.92 -5.73 -6.60
CA VAL A 150 7.73 -5.35 -7.40
C VAL A 150 6.56 -5.10 -6.45
N GLY A 151 5.60 -4.28 -6.85
CA GLY A 151 4.38 -4.09 -6.06
C GLY A 151 3.15 -3.81 -6.91
N PHE A 152 2.00 -3.92 -6.25
CA PHE A 152 0.70 -3.60 -6.84
C PHE A 152 -0.26 -3.14 -5.73
N PHE A 153 -1.34 -2.50 -6.14
CA PHE A 153 -2.41 -2.04 -5.26
C PHE A 153 -3.67 -2.87 -5.46
N ILE A 154 -4.31 -3.26 -4.37
CA ILE A 154 -5.53 -4.09 -4.36
C ILE A 154 -6.58 -3.47 -3.44
N ASP A 155 -7.86 -3.46 -3.83
CA ASP A 155 -8.94 -3.08 -2.93
C ASP A 155 -8.95 -3.99 -1.69
N GLU A 156 -8.99 -3.41 -0.48
CA GLU A 156 -8.99 -4.15 0.79
C GLU A 156 -10.14 -5.16 0.91
N ARG A 157 -11.25 -4.94 0.18
CA ARG A 157 -12.43 -5.82 0.16
C ARG A 157 -12.28 -6.99 -0.83
N SER A 158 -11.19 -7.02 -1.59
CA SER A 158 -10.99 -8.07 -2.60
C SER A 158 -10.86 -9.44 -1.94
N SER A 159 -11.60 -10.41 -2.48
CA SER A 159 -11.73 -11.77 -1.93
C SER A 159 -10.45 -12.58 -1.91
N ILE A 160 -9.41 -12.15 -2.63
CA ILE A 160 -8.06 -12.76 -2.61
C ILE A 160 -7.19 -12.27 -1.45
N VAL A 161 -7.50 -11.12 -0.82
CA VAL A 161 -6.67 -10.54 0.26
C VAL A 161 -6.38 -11.55 1.37
N PRO A 162 -7.35 -12.31 1.92
CA PRO A 162 -7.06 -13.31 2.94
C PRO A 162 -6.06 -14.38 2.48
N ALA A 163 -6.18 -14.85 1.23
CA ALA A 163 -5.27 -15.85 0.67
C ALA A 163 -3.85 -15.31 0.48
N LEU A 164 -3.70 -14.08 -0.01
CA LEU A 164 -2.39 -13.42 -0.16
C LEU A 164 -1.68 -13.27 1.19
N LEU A 165 -2.41 -12.79 2.20
CA LEU A 165 -1.84 -12.57 3.54
C LEU A 165 -1.51 -13.90 4.23
N ALA A 166 -2.33 -14.93 4.07
CA ALA A 166 -2.08 -16.25 4.64
C ALA A 166 -0.88 -16.96 3.99
N ASN A 167 -0.77 -16.92 2.66
CA ASN A 167 0.31 -17.58 1.93
C ASN A 167 1.63 -16.79 1.97
N ASN A 168 1.55 -15.46 2.19
CA ASN A 168 2.66 -14.51 2.15
C ASN A 168 3.49 -14.59 0.86
N ARG A 169 2.86 -14.97 -0.25
CA ARG A 169 3.48 -15.21 -1.57
C ARG A 169 2.50 -14.90 -2.68
N PHE A 170 3.03 -14.50 -3.84
CA PHE A 170 2.25 -14.38 -5.06
C PHE A 170 3.10 -14.60 -6.30
N VAL A 171 2.44 -14.89 -7.42
CA VAL A 171 3.03 -14.82 -8.75
C VAL A 171 2.29 -13.74 -9.54
N ALA A 172 3.02 -12.76 -10.08
CA ALA A 172 2.45 -11.86 -11.07
C ALA A 172 2.80 -12.33 -12.47
N ASN A 173 1.76 -12.57 -13.28
CA ASN A 173 1.86 -13.07 -14.64
C ASN A 173 1.43 -11.95 -15.59
N VAL A 174 2.38 -11.34 -16.30
CA VAL A 174 2.15 -10.23 -17.23
C VAL A 174 1.48 -10.79 -18.50
N LEU A 175 0.27 -10.31 -18.79
CA LEU A 175 -0.58 -10.87 -19.84
C LEU A 175 -0.27 -10.25 -21.21
N GLY A 176 -0.21 -11.14 -22.20
CA GLY A 176 -0.11 -10.81 -23.63
C GLY A 176 -1.47 -10.82 -24.33
N GLU A 177 -1.50 -10.35 -25.57
CA GLU A 177 -2.71 -10.27 -26.40
C GLU A 177 -3.47 -11.61 -26.53
N GLU A 178 -2.77 -12.73 -26.45
CA GLU A 178 -3.28 -14.10 -26.52
C GLU A 178 -4.08 -14.53 -25.27
N HIS A 179 -3.92 -13.82 -24.14
CA HIS A 179 -4.46 -14.22 -22.85
C HIS A 179 -5.87 -13.65 -22.55
N LYS A 180 -6.66 -13.33 -23.59
CA LYS A 180 -8.03 -12.79 -23.43
C LYS A 180 -8.95 -13.73 -22.68
N GLU A 181 -8.85 -15.04 -22.92
CA GLU A 181 -9.66 -16.02 -22.19
C GLU A 181 -9.30 -16.06 -20.71
N VAL A 182 -8.00 -16.01 -20.37
CA VAL A 182 -7.54 -15.95 -18.97
C VAL A 182 -8.11 -14.72 -18.27
N LEU A 183 -7.99 -13.55 -18.90
CA LEU A 183 -8.53 -12.30 -18.39
C LEU A 183 -10.05 -12.42 -18.16
N SER A 184 -10.80 -12.90 -19.15
CA SER A 184 -12.25 -13.08 -19.04
C SER A 184 -12.63 -14.01 -17.90
N THR A 185 -11.97 -15.16 -17.76
CA THR A 185 -12.26 -16.13 -16.70
C THR A 185 -11.98 -15.54 -15.32
N PHE A 186 -10.88 -14.80 -15.13
CA PHE A 186 -10.57 -14.16 -13.84
C PHE A 186 -11.57 -13.06 -13.45
N LEU A 187 -12.18 -12.39 -14.44
CA LEU A 187 -13.18 -11.35 -14.21
C LEU A 187 -14.59 -11.92 -13.96
N CYS A 188 -14.93 -13.06 -14.56
CA CYS A 188 -16.28 -13.65 -14.46
C CYS A 188 -16.41 -14.69 -13.33
N GLU A 189 -15.38 -15.50 -13.08
CA GLU A 189 -15.45 -16.60 -12.12
C GLU A 189 -15.23 -16.13 -10.67
N LYS A 190 -15.84 -16.83 -9.71
CA LYS A 190 -15.54 -16.64 -8.28
C LYS A 190 -14.11 -17.08 -7.96
N GLN A 191 -13.59 -16.70 -6.80
CA GLN A 191 -12.28 -17.20 -6.34
C GLN A 191 -12.28 -18.72 -6.25
N GLY A 192 -11.13 -19.34 -6.52
CA GLY A 192 -10.97 -20.78 -6.54
C GLY A 192 -10.50 -21.34 -7.88
N PRO A 193 -10.47 -22.67 -8.03
CA PRO A 193 -9.93 -23.37 -9.20
C PRO A 193 -10.56 -22.98 -10.54
N ALA A 194 -11.84 -22.58 -10.55
CA ALA A 194 -12.56 -22.19 -11.77
C ALA A 194 -11.87 -21.05 -12.54
N ARG A 195 -11.20 -20.12 -11.84
CA ARG A 195 -10.41 -19.02 -12.46
C ARG A 195 -9.27 -19.54 -13.35
N PHE A 196 -8.74 -20.71 -13.02
CA PHE A 196 -7.59 -21.32 -13.67
C PHE A 196 -7.98 -22.35 -14.74
N SER A 197 -9.27 -22.42 -15.09
CA SER A 197 -9.79 -23.34 -16.12
C SER A 197 -9.33 -23.01 -17.54
N LYS A 198 -8.86 -21.78 -17.77
CA LYS A 198 -8.32 -21.28 -19.04
C LYS A 198 -6.88 -20.82 -18.85
N GLY A 199 -6.04 -21.06 -19.86
CA GLY A 199 -4.61 -20.72 -19.85
C GLY A 199 -3.70 -21.92 -19.56
N ASN A 200 -2.42 -21.78 -19.88
CA ASN A 200 -1.41 -22.81 -19.69
C ASN A 200 -0.75 -22.70 -18.30
N TRP A 201 -1.50 -23.07 -17.27
CA TRP A 201 -1.02 -23.00 -15.89
C TRP A 201 -0.13 -24.19 -15.53
N ARG A 202 0.97 -23.89 -14.85
CA ARG A 202 1.85 -24.89 -14.22
C ARG A 202 2.13 -24.54 -12.76
N GLN A 203 2.63 -25.50 -12.00
CA GLN A 203 3.12 -25.25 -10.66
C GLN A 203 4.50 -24.56 -10.71
N GLY A 204 4.64 -23.47 -9.96
CA GLY A 204 5.89 -22.76 -9.70
C GLY A 204 6.52 -23.18 -8.38
N LEU A 205 7.30 -22.26 -7.80
CA LEU A 205 7.77 -22.36 -6.43
C LEU A 205 6.57 -22.46 -5.49
N HIS A 206 6.63 -23.39 -4.52
CA HIS A 206 5.56 -23.60 -3.54
C HIS A 206 4.18 -23.88 -4.17
N ASP A 207 4.18 -24.58 -5.32
CA ASP A 207 3.00 -24.98 -6.08
C ASP A 207 2.08 -23.83 -6.52
N GLN A 208 2.59 -22.60 -6.48
CA GLN A 208 1.84 -21.42 -6.91
C GLN A 208 1.55 -21.49 -8.42
N PRO A 209 0.37 -21.07 -8.90
CA PRO A 209 0.07 -21.03 -10.32
C PRO A 209 0.98 -20.07 -11.08
N VAL A 210 1.63 -20.57 -12.12
CA VAL A 210 2.43 -19.78 -13.04
C VAL A 210 1.87 -19.97 -14.44
N LEU A 211 1.55 -18.87 -15.12
CA LEU A 211 1.10 -18.91 -16.51
C LEU A 211 2.31 -19.06 -17.41
N ASN A 212 2.49 -20.26 -17.96
CA ASN A 212 3.73 -20.67 -18.61
C ASN A 212 4.05 -19.84 -19.87
N ASP A 213 3.01 -19.32 -20.52
CA ASP A 213 3.06 -18.54 -21.75
C ASP A 213 2.95 -17.02 -21.54
N ALA A 214 2.88 -16.52 -20.31
CA ALA A 214 2.90 -15.09 -20.01
C ALA A 214 4.14 -14.37 -20.57
N LEU A 215 4.03 -13.06 -20.85
CA LEU A 215 5.15 -12.22 -21.28
C LEU A 215 6.27 -12.20 -20.23
N ALA A 216 5.86 -12.15 -18.97
CA ALA A 216 6.76 -12.31 -17.85
C ALA A 216 6.00 -12.93 -16.68
N THR A 217 6.71 -13.75 -15.90
CA THR A 217 6.22 -14.29 -14.63
C THR A 217 7.22 -13.89 -13.55
N VAL A 218 6.74 -13.32 -12.46
CA VAL A 218 7.56 -12.99 -11.28
C VAL A 218 6.98 -13.66 -10.04
N GLU A 219 7.72 -14.64 -9.51
CA GLU A 219 7.35 -15.40 -8.32
C GLU A 219 7.97 -14.71 -7.09
N CYS A 220 7.15 -14.29 -6.14
CA CYS A 220 7.52 -13.33 -5.10
C CYS A 220 7.14 -13.80 -3.69
N ASP A 221 8.00 -13.47 -2.72
CA ASP A 221 7.64 -13.46 -1.31
C ASP A 221 7.14 -12.07 -0.93
N ILE A 222 6.01 -11.99 -0.23
CA ILE A 222 5.51 -10.70 0.28
C ILE A 222 6.41 -10.25 1.44
N VAL A 223 6.97 -9.05 1.30
CA VAL A 223 7.89 -8.45 2.28
C VAL A 223 7.33 -7.20 2.95
N ASN A 224 6.32 -6.57 2.36
CA ASN A 224 5.61 -5.45 2.98
C ASN A 224 4.16 -5.41 2.49
N THR A 225 3.26 -5.04 3.40
CA THR A 225 1.89 -4.66 3.05
C THR A 225 1.49 -3.41 3.82
N GLN A 226 0.80 -2.49 3.16
CA GLN A 226 0.38 -1.23 3.78
C GLN A 226 -1.00 -0.83 3.28
N ALA A 227 -1.92 -0.56 4.20
CA ALA A 227 -3.20 0.03 3.86
C ALA A 227 -3.01 1.52 3.49
N LEU A 228 -3.57 1.92 2.36
CA LEU A 228 -3.56 3.27 1.79
C LEU A 228 -4.98 3.60 1.33
N GLY A 229 -5.74 4.31 2.16
CA GLY A 229 -7.14 4.62 1.90
C GLY A 229 -8.00 3.35 1.80
N THR A 230 -8.57 3.07 0.62
CA THR A 230 -9.39 1.88 0.35
C THR A 230 -8.60 0.69 -0.20
N HIS A 231 -7.31 0.89 -0.51
CA HIS A 231 -6.47 -0.12 -1.12
C HIS A 231 -5.34 -0.54 -0.20
N ARG A 232 -4.79 -1.71 -0.44
CA ARG A 232 -3.56 -2.23 0.16
C ARG A 232 -2.46 -2.23 -0.89
N MET A 233 -1.32 -1.66 -0.55
CA MET A 233 -0.07 -1.89 -1.27
C MET A 233 0.48 -3.24 -0.86
N ILE A 234 0.80 -4.10 -1.85
CA ILE A 234 1.52 -5.36 -1.65
C ILE A 234 2.88 -5.22 -2.31
N VAL A 235 3.95 -5.51 -1.57
CA VAL A 235 5.33 -5.50 -2.09
C VAL A 235 5.91 -6.89 -2.00
N GLY A 236 6.36 -7.40 -3.15
CA GLY A 236 7.00 -8.69 -3.29
C GLY A 236 8.48 -8.58 -3.59
N LYS A 237 9.30 -9.39 -2.91
CA LYS A 237 10.69 -9.65 -3.28
C LYS A 237 10.73 -10.78 -4.30
N ILE A 238 11.27 -10.50 -5.48
CA ILE A 238 11.32 -11.45 -6.59
C ILE A 238 12.31 -12.58 -6.25
N ARG A 239 11.83 -13.82 -6.32
CA ARG A 239 12.63 -15.04 -6.10
C ARG A 239 12.96 -15.75 -7.38
N ARG A 240 12.06 -15.69 -8.36
CA ARG A 240 12.25 -16.24 -9.70
C ARG A 240 11.52 -15.38 -10.71
N SER A 241 12.14 -15.18 -11.86
CA SER A 241 11.50 -14.54 -13.01
C SER A 241 11.81 -15.27 -14.31
N VAL A 242 10.86 -15.22 -15.24
CA VAL A 242 11.00 -15.69 -16.62
C VAL A 242 10.34 -14.64 -17.50
N SER A 243 10.94 -14.32 -18.63
CA SER A 243 10.37 -13.41 -19.64
C SER A 243 10.42 -14.03 -21.02
N ARG A 244 9.50 -13.60 -21.88
CA ARG A 244 9.32 -14.05 -23.26
C ARG A 244 9.05 -12.85 -24.15
N GLN A 245 9.36 -12.99 -25.43
CA GLN A 245 9.00 -12.00 -26.45
C GLN A 245 7.59 -12.31 -26.96
N ALA A 246 6.65 -11.41 -26.70
CA ALA A 246 5.26 -11.45 -27.17
C ALA A 246 4.66 -10.04 -27.10
N SER A 247 3.51 -9.83 -27.76
CA SER A 247 2.84 -8.53 -27.73
C SER A 247 2.04 -8.36 -26.43
N PRO A 248 2.21 -7.23 -25.71
CA PRO A 248 1.53 -7.02 -24.43
C PRO A 248 0.05 -6.68 -24.62
N MET A 249 -0.77 -7.10 -23.66
CA MET A 249 -2.13 -6.59 -23.53
C MET A 249 -2.13 -5.33 -22.65
N ILE A 250 -2.71 -4.24 -23.17
CA ILE A 250 -2.78 -2.95 -22.50
C ILE A 250 -4.21 -2.63 -22.09
N ASN A 251 -4.40 -2.16 -20.86
CA ASN A 251 -5.60 -1.46 -20.45
C ASN A 251 -5.43 0.03 -20.73
N PHE A 252 -6.30 0.62 -21.54
CA PHE A 252 -6.34 2.05 -21.81
C PHE A 252 -7.79 2.48 -22.04
N ASN A 253 -8.20 3.60 -21.44
CA ASN A 253 -9.56 4.12 -21.51
C ASN A 253 -10.67 3.08 -21.21
N ALA A 254 -10.44 2.21 -20.22
CA ALA A 254 -11.32 1.10 -19.85
C ALA A 254 -11.56 0.04 -20.96
N GLY A 255 -10.65 -0.04 -21.93
CA GLY A 255 -10.64 -1.04 -23.00
C GLY A 255 -9.31 -1.80 -23.07
N MET A 256 -9.35 -2.93 -23.77
CA MET A 256 -8.15 -3.69 -24.11
C MET A 256 -7.57 -3.18 -25.43
N HIS A 257 -6.28 -2.88 -25.44
CA HIS A 257 -5.53 -2.37 -26.57
C HIS A 257 -4.26 -3.19 -26.79
N ARG A 258 -3.71 -3.07 -28.01
CA ARG A 258 -2.38 -3.53 -28.37
C ARG A 258 -1.41 -2.35 -28.41
N LEU A 259 -0.11 -2.60 -28.21
CA LEU A 259 0.92 -1.61 -28.50
C LEU A 259 1.33 -1.69 -29.97
N GLU A 260 1.47 -0.53 -30.59
CA GLU A 260 2.11 -0.39 -31.89
C GLU A 260 3.37 0.46 -31.73
N PRO A 261 4.52 0.05 -32.30
CA PRO A 261 5.72 0.87 -32.30
C PRO A 261 5.44 2.21 -32.96
N LEU A 262 5.97 3.29 -32.40
CA LEU A 262 5.96 4.57 -33.08
C LEU A 262 6.81 4.47 -34.37
N PRO A 263 6.40 5.13 -35.46
CA PRO A 263 7.27 5.26 -36.63
C PRO A 263 8.57 5.95 -36.18
N GLY A 264 9.70 5.33 -36.53
CA GLY A 264 11.04 5.83 -36.21
C GLY A 264 11.48 7.01 -37.07
#